data_AF-A0ABD1AUR3-F1
#
_entry.id   AF-A0ABD1AUR3-F1
#
_cell.length_a   1.000
_cell.length_b   1.000
_cell.length_c   1.000
_cell.angle_alpha   90.00
_cell.angle_beta   90.00
_cell.angle_gamma   90.00
#
_symmetry.space_group_name_H-M   'P 1'
#
loop_
_entity.id
_entity.type
_entity.pdbx_description
1 polymer ?
#
loop_
_entity_poly.entity_id
_entity_poly.type
_entity_poly.pdbx_seq_one_letter_code
_entity_poly.pdbx_strand_id
1 'polypeptide(L)'
;MHWKLYCLCILLFFFTKVKAEFKVSDKRWYFLKAFALATIKEWEALEKFSKEKRPPTGFRPFVEACIDADEKAEALKYIPKLSDLVERGEAYARIGMAKEAADTAAQANDGGELLERFRKTFSQNAIFDTLKMPFQGAS
;
A
#
# COMPACT_ATOMS: atom_id res chain seq x y z
N MET A 1 -2.63 -14.50 12.96
CA MET A 1 -2.57 -14.32 11.49
C MET A 1 -3.68 -15.06 10.72
N HIS A 2 -4.61 -15.77 11.36
CA HIS A 2 -5.66 -16.54 10.67
C HIS A 2 -6.65 -15.65 9.87
N TRP A 3 -7.10 -14.52 10.42
CA TRP A 3 -8.14 -13.70 9.78
C TRP A 3 -7.75 -13.10 8.41
N LYS A 4 -6.46 -12.83 8.15
CA LYS A 4 -6.01 -12.32 6.83
C LYS A 4 -6.25 -13.34 5.71
N LEU A 5 -6.07 -14.64 6.00
CA LEU A 5 -6.29 -15.73 5.03
C LEU A 5 -7.79 -16.02 4.81
N TYR A 6 -8.59 -16.02 5.88
CA TYR A 6 -10.04 -16.24 5.78
C TYR A 6 -10.74 -15.08 5.07
N CYS A 7 -10.26 -13.85 5.26
CA CYS A 7 -10.73 -12.69 4.52
C CYS A 7 -10.35 -12.79 3.03
N LEU A 8 -9.15 -13.29 2.71
CA LEU A 8 -8.70 -13.49 1.33
C LEU A 8 -9.55 -14.50 0.55
N CYS A 9 -9.86 -15.65 1.15
CA CYS A 9 -10.65 -16.70 0.51
C CYS A 9 -12.12 -16.29 0.30
N ILE A 10 -12.71 -15.57 1.26
CA ILE A 10 -14.09 -15.05 1.13
C ILE A 10 -14.13 -13.91 0.10
N LEU A 11 -13.10 -13.07 0.04
CA LEU A 11 -13.05 -11.97 -0.92
C LEU A 11 -12.94 -12.48 -2.35
N LEU A 12 -11.95 -13.32 -2.69
CA LEU A 12 -11.67 -13.63 -4.10
C LEU A 12 -12.82 -14.33 -4.85
N PHE A 13 -13.61 -15.18 -4.18
CA PHE A 13 -14.69 -15.94 -4.82
C PHE A 13 -16.06 -15.25 -4.75
N PHE A 14 -16.29 -14.41 -3.74
CA PHE A 14 -17.56 -13.71 -3.55
C PHE A 14 -17.45 -12.19 -3.74
N PHE A 15 -16.38 -11.69 -4.36
CA PHE A 15 -16.08 -10.26 -4.45
C PHE A 15 -17.33 -9.44 -4.87
N THR A 16 -17.99 -9.78 -5.98
CA THR A 16 -19.19 -9.06 -6.47
C THR A 16 -20.43 -9.25 -5.58
N LYS A 17 -20.59 -10.44 -4.99
CA LYS A 17 -21.68 -10.77 -4.07
C LYS A 17 -21.53 -10.02 -2.74
N VAL A 18 -20.33 -9.96 -2.17
CA VAL A 18 -20.00 -9.22 -0.94
C VAL A 18 -20.28 -7.73 -1.13
N LYS A 19 -19.94 -7.14 -2.29
CA LYS A 19 -20.26 -5.74 -2.56
C LYS A 19 -21.77 -5.46 -2.46
N ALA A 20 -22.58 -6.31 -3.07
CA ALA A 20 -24.03 -6.17 -3.12
C ALA A 20 -24.69 -6.47 -1.76
N GLU A 21 -24.31 -7.58 -1.12
CA GLU A 21 -24.84 -8.05 0.17
C GLU A 21 -24.54 -7.07 1.31
N PHE A 22 -23.31 -6.55 1.37
CA PHE A 22 -22.87 -5.67 2.47
C PHE A 22 -22.97 -4.18 2.16
N LYS A 23 -23.55 -3.80 1.00
CA LYS A 23 -23.66 -2.40 0.54
C LYS A 23 -22.34 -1.64 0.71
N VAL A 24 -21.24 -2.28 0.31
CA VAL A 24 -19.89 -1.73 0.52
C VAL A 24 -19.72 -0.48 -0.34
N SER A 25 -19.43 0.66 0.29
CA SER A 25 -19.13 1.91 -0.42
C SER A 25 -17.95 1.74 -1.38
N ASP A 26 -17.98 2.38 -2.54
CA ASP A 26 -16.94 2.23 -3.56
C ASP A 26 -15.53 2.51 -3.03
N LYS A 27 -15.35 3.48 -2.12
CA LYS A 27 -14.06 3.73 -1.47
C LYS A 27 -13.47 2.49 -0.78
N ARG A 28 -14.28 1.78 0.02
CA ARG A 28 -13.85 0.56 0.73
C ARG A 28 -13.62 -0.58 -0.24
N TRP A 29 -14.44 -0.66 -1.29
CA TRP A 29 -14.31 -1.67 -2.33
C TRP A 29 -12.96 -1.64 -3.05
N TYR A 30 -12.49 -0.44 -3.44
CA TYR A 30 -11.19 -0.31 -4.11
C TYR A 30 -10.03 -0.73 -3.21
N PHE A 31 -10.07 -0.34 -1.93
CA PHE A 31 -9.07 -0.76 -0.94
C PHE A 31 -9.03 -2.29 -0.80
N LEU A 32 -10.20 -2.91 -0.61
CA LEU A 32 -10.32 -4.36 -0.46
C LEU A 32 -9.81 -5.11 -1.69
N LYS A 33 -10.11 -4.60 -2.90
CA LYS A 33 -9.72 -5.26 -4.15
C LYS A 33 -8.22 -5.15 -4.37
N ALA A 34 -7.67 -3.96 -4.19
CA ALA A 34 -6.23 -3.73 -4.32
C ALA A 34 -5.45 -4.59 -3.30
N PHE A 35 -5.90 -4.62 -2.04
CA PHE A 35 -5.28 -5.43 -0.99
C PHE A 35 -5.36 -6.93 -1.29
N ALA A 36 -6.53 -7.44 -1.72
CA ALA A 36 -6.68 -8.84 -2.07
C ALA A 36 -5.76 -9.25 -3.24
N LEU A 37 -5.74 -8.46 -4.31
CA LEU A 37 -4.88 -8.69 -5.48
C LEU A 37 -3.39 -8.66 -5.13
N ALA A 38 -2.96 -7.69 -4.30
CA ALA A 38 -1.57 -7.62 -3.85
C ALA A 38 -1.19 -8.79 -2.93
N THR A 39 -2.12 -9.25 -2.07
CA THR A 39 -1.84 -10.38 -1.16
C THR A 39 -1.63 -11.69 -1.92
N ILE A 40 -2.37 -11.91 -3.01
CA ILE A 40 -2.15 -13.07 -3.90
C ILE A 40 -1.05 -12.83 -4.95
N LYS A 41 -0.40 -11.66 -4.93
CA LYS A 41 0.65 -11.24 -5.86
C LYS A 41 0.20 -11.22 -7.33
N GLU A 42 -1.08 -10.98 -7.57
CA GLU A 42 -1.65 -10.81 -8.92
C GLU A 42 -1.47 -9.36 -9.39
N TRP A 43 -0.23 -9.03 -9.75
CA TRP A 43 0.15 -7.68 -10.18
C TRP A 43 -0.48 -7.28 -11.51
N GLU A 44 -0.65 -8.23 -12.43
CA GLU A 44 -1.27 -7.95 -13.74
C GLU A 44 -2.76 -7.57 -13.59
N ALA A 45 -3.49 -8.30 -12.74
CA ALA A 45 -4.87 -7.97 -12.41
C ALA A 45 -4.98 -6.66 -11.63
N LEU A 46 -4.02 -6.36 -10.75
CA LEU A 46 -3.93 -5.06 -10.05
C LEU A 46 -3.72 -3.91 -11.05
N GLU A 47 -2.87 -4.10 -12.05
CA GLU A 47 -2.62 -3.11 -13.09
C GLU A 47 -3.86 -2.87 -13.96
N LYS A 48 -4.52 -3.94 -14.41
CA LYS A 48 -5.82 -3.86 -15.11
C LYS A 48 -6.85 -3.10 -14.27
N PHE A 49 -6.95 -3.43 -12.98
CA PHE A 49 -7.87 -2.76 -12.06
C PHE A 49 -7.56 -1.27 -11.89
N SER A 50 -6.29 -0.88 -11.87
CA SER A 50 -5.87 0.52 -11.79
C SER A 50 -6.25 1.35 -13.02
N LYS A 51 -6.41 0.70 -14.18
CA LYS A 51 -6.76 1.33 -15.47
C LYS A 51 -8.27 1.31 -15.74
N GLU A 52 -9.02 0.41 -15.13
CA GLU A 52 -10.44 0.16 -15.40
C GLU A 52 -11.35 1.34 -15.05
N LYS A 53 -11.16 1.94 -13.87
CA LYS A 53 -11.86 3.15 -13.42
C LYS A 53 -10.96 3.95 -12.50
N ARG A 54 -10.92 5.27 -12.67
CA ARG A 54 -10.22 6.16 -11.73
C ARG A 54 -10.84 5.99 -10.34
N PRO A 55 -10.07 5.53 -9.35
CA PRO A 55 -10.61 5.34 -8.01
C PRO A 55 -11.05 6.70 -7.45
N PRO A 56 -12.23 6.80 -6.81
CA PRO A 56 -12.67 8.04 -6.18
C PRO A 56 -11.75 8.48 -5.02
N THR A 57 -10.86 7.59 -4.56
CA THR A 57 -9.89 7.82 -3.48
C THR A 57 -8.44 7.96 -4.01
N GLY A 58 -8.26 7.96 -5.33
CA GLY A 58 -6.93 8.01 -5.95
C GLY A 58 -6.14 6.69 -5.84
N PHE A 59 -4.83 6.76 -6.03
CA PHE A 59 -3.95 5.58 -6.11
C PHE A 59 -3.42 5.08 -4.76
N ARG A 60 -3.74 5.77 -3.66
CA ARG A 60 -3.35 5.39 -2.29
C ARG A 60 -3.56 3.90 -1.96
N PRO A 61 -4.75 3.30 -2.17
CA PRO A 61 -4.97 1.89 -1.85
C PRO A 61 -4.06 0.93 -2.63
N PHE A 62 -3.61 1.31 -3.82
CA PHE A 62 -2.68 0.49 -4.62
C PHE A 62 -1.28 0.56 -4.03
N VAL A 63 -0.83 1.75 -3.64
CA VAL A 63 0.48 1.96 -3.01
C VAL A 63 0.57 1.22 -1.68
N GLU A 64 -0.43 1.39 -0.79
CA GLU A 64 -0.46 0.71 0.51
C GLU A 64 -0.49 -0.81 0.35
N ALA A 65 -1.27 -1.33 -0.61
CA ALA A 65 -1.33 -2.76 -0.88
C ALA A 65 0.02 -3.33 -1.35
N CYS A 66 0.75 -2.63 -2.22
CA CYS A 66 2.09 -3.03 -2.65
C CYS A 66 3.11 -2.96 -1.51
N ILE A 67 3.04 -1.94 -0.64
CA ILE A 67 3.91 -1.81 0.53
C ILE A 67 3.67 -2.95 1.53
N ASP A 68 2.41 -3.29 1.81
CA ASP A 68 2.06 -4.39 2.73
C ASP A 68 2.50 -5.76 2.18
N ALA A 69 2.51 -5.91 0.85
CA ALA A 69 2.99 -7.09 0.15
C ALA A 69 4.52 -7.14 -0.01
N ASP A 70 5.25 -6.14 0.50
CA ASP A 70 6.71 -5.99 0.44
C ASP A 70 7.28 -5.81 -0.99
N GLU A 71 6.44 -5.46 -1.97
CA GLU A 71 6.83 -5.28 -3.37
C GLU A 71 7.06 -3.82 -3.73
N LYS A 72 8.30 -3.38 -3.49
CA LYS A 72 8.74 -1.99 -3.73
C LYS A 72 8.69 -1.60 -5.20
N ALA A 73 9.03 -2.52 -6.10
CA ALA A 73 9.07 -2.28 -7.54
C ALA A 73 7.67 -1.94 -8.10
N GLU A 74 6.64 -2.64 -7.64
CA GLU A 74 5.25 -2.36 -8.04
C GLU A 74 4.74 -1.07 -7.39
N ALA A 75 5.08 -0.82 -6.11
CA ALA A 75 4.68 0.41 -5.42
C ALA A 75 5.16 1.67 -6.18
N LEU A 76 6.40 1.65 -6.70
CA LEU A 76 6.99 2.77 -7.45
C LEU A 76 6.20 3.16 -8.71
N LYS A 77 5.42 2.26 -9.30
CA LYS A 77 4.55 2.58 -10.45
C LYS A 77 3.35 3.45 -10.07
N TYR A 78 2.94 3.40 -8.80
CA TYR A 78 1.72 4.04 -8.31
C TYR A 78 2.00 5.28 -7.46
N ILE A 79 3.12 5.32 -6.73
CA ILE A 79 3.54 6.47 -5.91
C ILE A 79 3.53 7.82 -6.67
N PRO A 80 4.12 7.96 -7.88
CA PRO A 80 4.11 9.24 -8.59
C PRO A 80 2.71 9.68 -9.05
N LYS A 81 1.73 8.75 -9.09
CA LYS A 81 0.34 9.01 -9.47
C LYS A 81 -0.50 9.56 -8.32
N LEU A 82 0.03 9.61 -7.09
CA LEU A 82 -0.64 10.22 -5.94
C LEU A 82 -0.74 11.74 -6.14
N SER A 83 -1.92 12.32 -5.98
CA SER A 83 -2.13 13.78 -6.05
C SER A 83 -1.43 14.52 -4.91
N ASP A 84 -1.44 13.91 -3.73
CA ASP A 84 -0.97 14.51 -2.49
C ASP A 84 0.53 14.26 -2.31
N LEU A 85 1.31 15.35 -2.30
CA LEU A 85 2.76 15.31 -2.10
C LEU A 85 3.15 14.74 -0.73
N VAL A 86 2.33 15.02 0.29
CA VAL A 86 2.47 14.48 1.66
C VAL A 86 2.42 12.94 1.64
N GLU A 87 1.34 12.38 1.07
CA GLU A 87 1.14 10.92 0.99
C GLU A 87 2.20 10.25 0.10
N ARG A 88 2.62 10.94 -0.95
CA ARG A 88 3.70 10.49 -1.84
C ARG A 88 5.03 10.37 -1.10
N GLY A 89 5.39 11.38 -0.32
CA GLY A 89 6.61 11.35 0.49
C GLY A 89 6.54 10.27 1.58
N GLU A 90 5.39 10.13 2.26
CA GLU A 90 5.18 9.05 3.25
C GLU A 90 5.34 7.66 2.61
N ALA A 91 4.83 7.46 1.40
CA ALA A 91 5.00 6.21 0.68
C ALA A 91 6.47 5.93 0.33
N TYR A 92 7.22 6.93 -0.17
CA TYR A 92 8.66 6.80 -0.41
C TYR A 92 9.44 6.48 0.86
N ALA A 93 9.09 7.11 1.99
CA ALA A 93 9.71 6.81 3.27
C ALA A 93 9.45 5.36 3.71
N ARG A 94 8.21 4.87 3.52
CA ARG A 94 7.83 3.50 3.90
C ARG A 94 8.54 2.42 3.06
N ILE A 95 8.85 2.68 1.79
CA ILE A 95 9.63 1.74 0.96
C ILE A 95 11.15 1.84 1.19
N GLY A 96 11.61 2.81 1.98
CA GLY A 96 13.02 3.04 2.30
C GLY A 96 13.75 3.96 1.31
N MET A 97 13.02 4.70 0.47
CA MET A 97 13.60 5.65 -0.48
C MET A 97 13.73 7.04 0.16
N ALA A 98 14.76 7.18 1.00
CA ALA A 98 14.97 8.39 1.78
C ALA A 98 15.23 9.65 0.93
N LYS A 99 15.91 9.49 -0.21
CA LYS A 99 16.23 10.60 -1.10
C LYS A 99 14.97 11.16 -1.77
N GLU A 100 14.18 10.29 -2.39
CA GLU A 100 12.93 10.63 -3.06
C GLU A 100 11.87 11.14 -2.07
N ALA A 101 11.84 10.61 -0.85
CA ALA A 101 11.00 11.13 0.22
C ALA A 101 11.40 12.57 0.58
N ALA A 102 12.70 12.86 0.73
CA ALA A 102 13.19 14.19 1.03
C ALA A 102 12.92 15.19 -0.11
N ASP A 103 13.15 14.78 -1.36
CA ASP A 103 12.85 15.59 -2.55
C ASP A 103 11.35 15.93 -2.64
N THR A 104 10.48 14.98 -2.30
CA THR A 104 9.02 15.19 -2.31
C THR A 104 8.58 16.09 -1.15
N ALA A 105 9.18 15.93 0.04
CA ALA A 105 8.93 16.80 1.19
C ALA A 105 9.39 18.24 0.93
N ALA A 106 10.54 18.43 0.27
CA ALA A 106 11.03 19.76 -0.08
C ALA A 106 10.09 20.53 -1.04
N GLN A 107 9.30 19.80 -1.83
CA GLN A 107 8.29 20.37 -2.73
C GLN A 107 6.94 20.62 -2.06
N ALA A 108 6.71 20.10 -0.85
CA ALA A 108 5.49 20.32 -0.10
C ALA A 108 5.60 21.59 0.77
N ASN A 109 4.51 22.35 0.89
CA ASN A 109 4.46 23.56 1.73
C ASN A 109 4.80 23.28 3.21
N ASP A 110 4.50 22.08 3.71
CA ASP A 110 4.78 21.63 5.08
C ASP A 110 6.05 20.75 5.19
N GLY A 111 7.01 20.94 4.28
CA GLY A 111 8.18 20.06 4.11
C GLY A 111 9.01 19.81 5.38
N GLY A 112 9.07 20.78 6.29
CA GLY A 112 9.82 20.67 7.55
C GLY A 112 9.21 19.66 8.54
N GLU A 113 7.88 19.66 8.72
CA GLU A 113 7.21 18.70 9.61
C GLU A 113 7.21 17.29 9.00
N LEU A 114 7.05 17.21 7.67
CA LEU A 114 7.12 15.97 6.90
C LEU A 114 8.48 15.28 7.00
N LEU A 115 9.57 16.03 6.89
CA LEU A 115 10.93 15.52 7.08
C LEU A 115 11.14 14.94 8.49
N GLU A 116 10.61 15.60 9.52
CA GLU A 116 10.72 15.08 10.89
C GLU A 116 9.92 13.78 11.06
N ARG A 117 8.72 13.68 10.47
CA ARG A 117 7.95 12.43 10.44
C ARG A 117 8.71 11.33 9.72
N PHE A 118 9.29 11.60 8.55
CA PHE A 118 10.06 10.60 7.82
C PHE A 118 11.25 10.10 8.63
N ARG A 119 11.98 10.99 9.30
CA ARG A 119 13.09 10.60 10.19
C ARG A 119 12.65 9.59 11.26
N LYS A 120 11.47 9.79 11.86
CA LYS A 120 10.89 8.84 12.83
C LYS A 120 10.48 7.52 12.15
N THR A 121 9.86 7.58 10.98
CA THR A 121 9.48 6.40 10.19
C THR A 121 10.68 5.56 9.76
N PHE A 122 11.79 6.18 9.34
CA PHE A 122 13.03 5.46 9.00
C PHE A 122 13.64 4.75 10.21
N SER A 123 13.58 5.38 11.40
CA SER A 123 14.05 4.76 12.65
C SER A 123 13.18 3.57 13.07
N GLN A 124 11.85 3.66 12.86
CA GLN A 124 10.93 2.56 13.16
C GLN A 124 11.01 1.42 12.12
N ASN A 125 11.21 1.73 10.85
CA ASN A 125 11.37 0.72 9.80
C ASN A 125 12.61 -0.14 10.04
N ALA A 126 13.75 0.43 10.47
CA ALA A 126 14.93 -0.34 10.86
C ALA A 126 14.65 -1.33 12.01
N ILE A 127 13.79 -0.95 12.96
CA ILE A 127 13.36 -1.81 14.07
C ILE A 127 12.40 -2.90 13.57
N PHE A 128 11.49 -2.59 12.64
CA PHE A 128 10.54 -3.56 12.08
C PHE A 128 11.20 -4.57 11.14
N ASP A 129 12.20 -4.15 10.34
CA ASP A 129 13.05 -5.05 9.56
C ASP A 129 13.82 -6.02 10.47
N THR A 130 14.26 -5.56 11.64
CA THR A 130 14.88 -6.41 12.67
C THR A 130 13.89 -7.40 13.29
N LEU A 131 12.59 -7.05 13.34
CA LEU A 131 11.51 -7.93 13.83
C LEU A 131 10.92 -8.85 12.75
N LYS A 132 11.18 -8.59 11.45
CA LYS A 132 10.92 -9.52 10.34
C LYS A 132 12.04 -10.56 10.23
N MET A 133 12.30 -11.30 11.31
CA MET A 133 13.15 -12.49 11.24
C MET A 133 12.41 -13.58 10.43
N PRO A 134 13.05 -14.22 9.42
CA PRO A 134 12.53 -15.46 8.85
C PRO A 134 12.58 -16.51 9.96
N PHE A 135 11.42 -17.05 10.35
CA PHE A 135 11.38 -18.24 11.18
C PHE A 135 11.93 -19.41 10.36
N GLN A 136 13.26 -19.60 10.39
CA GLN A 136 13.88 -20.84 9.96
C GLN A 136 13.47 -21.89 11.00
N GLY A 137 12.49 -22.71 10.64
CA GLY A 137 12.14 -23.89 11.40
C GLY A 137 13.38 -24.77 11.56
N ALA A 138 13.85 -24.91 12.79
CA ALA A 138 14.74 -25.98 13.16
C ALA A 138 13.98 -27.31 13.02
N SER A 139 14.66 -28.30 12.44
CA SER A 139 14.23 -29.67 12.21
C SER A 139 13.85 -30.42 13.48
#